data_AF-A0A4U0NHC2-F1
#
_entry.id   AF-A0A4U0NHC2-F1
#
_cell.length_a   1.000
_cell.length_b   1.000
_cell.length_c   1.000
_cell.angle_alpha   90.00
_cell.angle_beta   90.00
_cell.angle_gamma   90.00
#
_symmetry.space_group_name_H-M   'P 1'
#
loop_
_entity.id
_entity.type
_entity.pdbx_description
1 polymer ?
#
loop_
_entity_poly.entity_id
_entity_poly.type
_entity_poly.pdbx_seq_one_letter_code
_entity_poly.pdbx_strand_id
1 'polypeptide(L)'
;MESKGFKKIFSEVAKSNGFESAFGGWFKDSAESIVVLDLQKSNFGDYYEMNIKIYIQGMFGNSYSRTKDLVKKDIGDVFTRQPSEYKSVFDFDEPMNSEKRKTELAKLFSKFIVPFAGKALSKSGIRELAEKGEIFLLPAVKEELG
;
A
#
# COMPACT_ATOMS: atom_id res chain seq x y z
N MET A 1 5.49 15.85 -14.68
CA MET A 1 6.17 15.71 -13.37
C MET A 1 7.13 14.55 -13.47
N GLU A 2 8.39 14.70 -13.06
CA GLU A 2 9.37 13.61 -13.09
C GLU A 2 9.26 12.67 -11.87
N SER A 3 9.76 11.45 -12.04
CA SER A 3 9.78 10.37 -11.05
C SER A 3 10.26 10.76 -9.64
N LYS A 4 11.34 11.56 -9.52
CA LYS A 4 11.83 12.06 -8.22
C LYS A 4 10.83 13.03 -7.57
N GLY A 5 10.23 13.91 -8.36
CA GLY A 5 9.21 14.86 -7.89
C GLY A 5 7.95 14.14 -7.40
N PHE A 6 7.53 13.08 -8.10
CA PHE A 6 6.40 12.26 -7.69
C PHE A 6 6.62 11.57 -6.34
N LYS A 7 7.78 10.91 -6.16
CA LYS A 7 8.12 10.25 -4.88
C LYS A 7 8.09 11.22 -3.70
N LYS A 8 8.53 12.46 -3.89
CA LYS A 8 8.48 13.49 -2.85
C LYS A 8 7.04 13.79 -2.43
N ILE A 9 6.17 14.06 -3.41
CA ILE A 9 4.75 14.38 -3.15
C ILE A 9 4.03 13.16 -2.55
N PHE A 10 4.28 11.95 -3.06
CA PHE A 10 3.76 10.72 -2.47
C PHE A 10 4.16 10.61 -0.99
N SER A 11 5.43 10.85 -0.68
CA SER A 11 5.88 10.80 0.70
C SER A 11 5.23 11.87 1.58
N GLU A 12 4.99 13.07 1.06
CA GLU A 12 4.33 14.14 1.81
C GLU A 12 2.88 13.74 2.12
N VAL A 13 2.12 13.31 1.11
CA VAL A 13 0.73 12.87 1.28
C VAL A 13 0.62 11.66 2.21
N ALA A 14 1.51 10.67 2.07
CA ALA A 14 1.54 9.50 2.96
C ALA A 14 1.76 9.90 4.41
N LYS A 15 2.74 10.77 4.67
CA LYS A 15 3.05 11.27 6.03
C LYS A 15 1.90 12.06 6.62
N SER A 16 1.25 12.93 5.84
CA SER A 16 0.06 13.68 6.28
C SER A 16 -1.12 12.77 6.64
N ASN A 17 -1.14 11.51 6.19
CA ASN A 17 -2.17 10.53 6.48
C ASN A 17 -1.73 9.46 7.51
N GLY A 18 -0.67 9.76 8.26
CA GLY A 18 -0.19 8.95 9.39
C GLY A 18 0.63 7.73 9.00
N PHE A 19 1.22 7.72 7.79
CA PHE A 19 2.25 6.73 7.45
C PHE A 19 3.64 7.26 7.79
N GLU A 20 4.52 6.38 8.24
CA GLU A 20 5.91 6.68 8.50
C GLU A 20 6.82 6.15 7.38
N SER A 21 7.71 7.00 6.88
CA SER A 21 8.64 6.63 5.81
C SER A 21 9.89 5.96 6.40
N ALA A 22 10.17 4.71 6.01
CA ALA A 22 11.40 4.00 6.36
C ALA A 22 11.82 3.03 5.24
N PHE A 23 13.10 2.73 5.13
CA PHE A 23 13.64 1.72 4.20
C PHE A 23 13.20 1.84 2.72
N GLY A 24 12.78 3.03 2.29
CA GLY A 24 12.27 3.28 0.94
C GLY A 24 10.83 2.84 0.69
N GLY A 25 10.02 2.67 1.76
CA GLY A 25 8.58 2.47 1.74
C GLY A 25 7.88 3.27 2.85
N TRP A 26 6.57 3.11 2.97
CA TRP A 26 5.75 3.81 3.97
C TRP A 26 4.95 2.81 4.79
N PHE A 27 5.07 2.93 6.11
CA PHE A 27 4.53 1.99 7.08
C PHE A 27 3.38 2.60 7.85
N LYS A 28 2.40 1.77 8.18
CA LYS A 28 1.41 2.05 9.21
C LYS A 28 1.14 0.75 9.96
N ASP A 29 1.21 0.78 11.28
CA ASP A 29 1.19 -0.44 12.10
C ASP A 29 0.24 -0.31 13.29
N SER A 30 -0.13 -1.48 13.79
CA SER A 30 -0.91 -1.69 15.01
C SER A 30 -0.31 -2.88 15.77
N ALA A 31 -0.94 -3.25 16.89
CA ALA A 31 -0.61 -4.49 17.59
C ALA A 31 -0.94 -5.76 16.77
N GLU A 32 -1.77 -5.66 15.72
CA GLU A 32 -2.26 -6.81 14.97
C GLU A 32 -1.68 -6.93 13.57
N SER A 33 -1.20 -5.84 12.95
CA SER A 33 -0.63 -5.92 11.61
C SER A 33 0.25 -4.71 11.25
N ILE A 34 0.99 -4.85 10.15
CA ILE A 34 1.78 -3.81 9.51
C ILE A 34 1.33 -3.69 8.05
N VAL A 35 0.88 -2.49 7.67
CA VAL A 35 0.59 -2.11 6.29
C VAL A 35 1.81 -1.39 5.70
N VAL A 36 2.27 -1.84 4.54
CA VAL A 36 3.41 -1.27 3.82
C VAL A 36 2.98 -0.83 2.43
N LEU A 37 3.25 0.44 2.10
CA LEU A 37 3.19 0.97 0.74
C LEU A 37 4.60 0.97 0.15
N ASP A 38 4.78 0.35 -1.02
CA ASP A 38 6.05 0.33 -1.75
C ASP A 38 5.83 0.75 -3.21
N LEU A 39 6.57 1.76 -3.65
CA LEU A 39 6.56 2.20 -5.05
C LEU A 39 7.61 1.41 -5.85
N GLN A 40 7.14 0.44 -6.63
CA GLN A 40 7.96 -0.36 -7.52
C GLN A 40 8.02 0.29 -8.90
N LYS A 41 9.23 0.70 -9.31
CA LYS A 41 9.44 1.27 -10.65
C LYS A 41 9.27 0.17 -11.70
N SER A 42 8.53 0.44 -12.78
CA SER A 42 8.47 -0.47 -13.91
C SER A 42 9.79 -0.50 -14.69
N ASN A 43 10.15 -1.68 -15.18
CA ASN A 43 11.25 -1.87 -16.12
C ASN A 43 10.81 -1.68 -17.59
N PHE A 44 9.51 -1.52 -17.85
CA PHE A 44 8.93 -1.53 -19.20
C PHE A 44 8.33 -0.18 -19.64
N GLY A 45 8.22 0.80 -18.74
CA GLY A 45 7.68 2.12 -19.03
C GLY A 45 7.96 3.13 -17.93
N ASP A 46 7.68 4.41 -18.17
CA ASP A 46 7.86 5.44 -17.16
C ASP A 46 6.64 5.47 -16.24
N TYR A 47 6.45 4.45 -15.40
CA TYR A 47 5.43 4.44 -14.36
C TYR A 47 5.88 3.73 -13.08
N TYR A 48 5.08 3.86 -12.02
CA TYR A 48 5.20 3.07 -10.80
C TYR A 48 4.00 2.13 -10.65
N GLU A 49 4.24 0.96 -10.06
CA GLU A 49 3.19 0.20 -9.37
C GLU A 49 3.27 0.52 -7.88
N MET A 50 2.13 0.68 -7.22
CA MET A 50 2.05 0.84 -5.78
C MET A 50 1.62 -0.47 -5.15
N ASN A 51 2.61 -1.20 -4.64
CA ASN A 51 2.37 -2.42 -3.89
C ASN A 51 1.87 -2.08 -2.49
N ILE A 52 0.80 -2.74 -2.06
CA ILE A 52 0.24 -2.66 -0.72
C ILE A 52 0.36 -4.04 -0.09
N LYS A 53 1.21 -4.14 0.92
CA LYS A 53 1.51 -5.40 1.61
C LYS A 53 0.99 -5.33 3.04
N ILE A 54 0.35 -6.39 3.50
CA ILE A 54 -0.14 -6.50 4.88
C ILE A 54 0.55 -7.69 5.52
N TYR A 55 1.17 -7.45 6.66
CA TYR A 55 1.82 -8.45 7.50
C TYR A 55 1.02 -8.55 8.80
N ILE A 56 0.46 -9.70 9.10
CA ILE A 56 -0.49 -9.90 10.20
C ILE A 56 0.24 -10.62 11.34
N GLN A 57 0.22 -10.04 12.53
CA GLN A 57 0.92 -10.58 13.69
C GLN A 57 0.37 -11.95 14.08
N GLY A 58 1.28 -12.89 14.34
CA GLY A 58 0.99 -14.27 14.72
C GLY A 58 0.65 -15.20 13.56
N MET A 59 0.56 -14.70 12.31
CA MET A 59 0.28 -15.57 11.15
C MET A 59 1.37 -16.61 10.97
N PHE A 60 0.98 -17.88 10.97
CA PHE A 60 1.91 -19.01 10.85
C PHE A 60 3.02 -18.97 11.89
N GLY A 61 2.72 -18.43 13.08
CA GLY A 61 3.70 -18.23 14.16
C GLY A 61 4.68 -17.07 13.96
N ASN A 62 4.52 -16.25 12.92
CA ASN A 62 5.42 -15.13 12.65
C ASN A 62 5.13 -13.91 13.54
N SER A 63 6.19 -13.19 13.89
CA SER A 63 6.11 -11.85 14.46
C SER A 63 6.85 -10.87 13.55
N TYR A 64 6.14 -9.85 13.09
CA TYR A 64 6.66 -8.89 12.13
C TYR A 64 7.10 -7.60 12.83
N SER A 65 8.21 -7.04 12.37
CA SER A 65 8.67 -5.71 12.77
C SER A 65 9.09 -4.93 11.52
N ARG A 66 9.13 -3.59 11.60
CA ARG A 66 9.50 -2.77 10.43
C ARG A 66 10.94 -3.09 10.01
N THR A 67 11.11 -3.71 8.85
CA THR A 67 12.43 -4.00 8.27
C THR A 67 12.50 -3.62 6.80
N LYS A 68 13.72 -3.54 6.26
CA LYS A 68 13.95 -3.37 4.83
C LYS A 68 13.39 -4.53 3.99
N ASP A 69 13.37 -5.73 4.54
CA ASP A 69 12.94 -6.93 3.83
C ASP A 69 11.42 -6.94 3.60
N LEU A 70 10.62 -6.42 4.55
CA LEU A 70 9.17 -6.18 4.33
C LEU A 70 8.91 -5.26 3.13
N VAL A 71 9.78 -4.28 2.89
CA VAL A 71 9.64 -3.40 1.72
C VAL A 71 10.15 -4.07 0.45
N LYS A 72 11.32 -4.71 0.48
CA LYS A 72 12.08 -5.02 -0.75
C LYS A 72 12.04 -6.48 -1.21
N LYS A 73 11.69 -7.44 -0.34
CA LYS A 73 11.74 -8.87 -0.67
C LYS A 73 10.40 -9.55 -0.48
N ASP A 74 9.75 -9.30 0.65
CA ASP A 74 8.58 -10.07 1.03
C ASP A 74 7.32 -9.55 0.32
N ILE A 75 6.33 -10.42 0.13
CA ILE A 75 5.05 -10.05 -0.52
C ILE A 75 3.94 -9.73 0.48
N GLY A 76 4.13 -10.01 1.77
CA GLY A 76 3.08 -9.89 2.80
C GLY A 76 2.21 -11.13 2.88
N ASP A 77 1.50 -11.29 4.00
CA ASP A 77 0.45 -12.30 4.14
C ASP A 77 -0.75 -11.97 3.24
N VAL A 78 -0.97 -10.67 2.99
CA VAL A 78 -1.91 -10.17 1.97
C VAL A 78 -1.18 -9.18 1.07
N PHE A 79 -1.40 -9.30 -0.23
CA PHE A 79 -0.82 -8.43 -1.26
C PHE A 79 -1.93 -7.88 -2.17
N THR A 80 -1.93 -6.57 -2.38
CA THR A 80 -2.77 -5.91 -3.39
C THR A 80 -2.07 -4.68 -3.97
N ARG A 81 -2.71 -4.01 -4.93
CA ARG A 81 -2.21 -2.79 -5.58
C ARG A 81 -3.27 -1.69 -5.56
N GLN A 82 -2.90 -0.51 -6.04
CA GLN A 82 -3.84 0.58 -6.29
C GLN A 82 -4.99 0.12 -7.21
N PRO A 83 -6.22 0.62 -7.01
CA PRO A 83 -7.31 0.42 -7.95
C PRO A 83 -6.95 0.95 -9.34
N SER A 84 -7.44 0.28 -10.39
CA SER A 84 -7.09 0.59 -11.78
C SER A 84 -7.48 2.00 -12.21
N GLU A 85 -8.53 2.57 -11.62
CA GLU A 85 -8.96 3.95 -11.83
C GLU A 85 -7.89 5.00 -11.47
N TYR A 86 -6.93 4.66 -10.59
CA TYR A 86 -5.82 5.53 -10.20
C TYR A 86 -4.52 5.23 -10.95
N LYS A 87 -4.52 4.32 -11.94
CA LYS A 87 -3.30 3.95 -12.69
C LYS A 87 -2.58 5.17 -13.29
N SER A 88 -3.33 6.08 -13.90
CA SER A 88 -2.81 7.31 -14.54
C SER A 88 -2.08 8.26 -13.59
N VAL A 89 -2.33 8.16 -12.28
CA VAL A 89 -1.62 8.95 -11.26
C VAL A 89 -0.15 8.54 -11.17
N PHE A 90 0.13 7.25 -11.42
CA PHE A 90 1.46 6.65 -11.33
C PHE A 90 2.15 6.52 -12.68
N ASP A 91 1.44 6.78 -13.78
CA ASP A 91 1.92 6.70 -15.15
C ASP A 91 2.44 8.05 -15.66
N PHE A 92 3.74 8.16 -15.90
CA PHE A 92 4.39 9.37 -16.41
C PHE A 92 4.38 9.46 -17.94
N ASP A 93 4.11 8.35 -18.63
CA ASP A 93 3.92 8.34 -20.09
C ASP A 93 2.54 8.91 -20.45
N GLU A 94 1.56 8.82 -19.54
CA GLU A 94 0.27 9.48 -19.69
C GLU A 94 0.34 11.01 -19.46
N PRO A 95 -0.17 11.84 -20.40
CA PRO A 95 -0.18 13.29 -20.25
C PRO A 95 -1.04 13.75 -19.07
N MET A 96 -0.39 14.15 -17.98
CA MET A 96 -1.04 14.75 -16.81
C MET A 96 -0.19 15.87 -16.24
N ASN A 97 -0.80 17.05 -16.05
CA ASN A 97 -0.10 18.15 -15.40
C ASN A 97 0.12 17.87 -13.90
N SER A 98 1.12 18.54 -13.32
CA SER A 98 1.57 18.28 -11.95
C SER A 98 0.48 18.53 -10.90
N GLU A 99 -0.33 19.58 -11.08
CA GLU A 99 -1.38 19.94 -10.10
C GLU A 99 -2.52 18.92 -10.12
N LYS A 100 -2.97 18.50 -11.31
CA LYS A 100 -3.96 17.43 -11.45
C LYS A 100 -3.46 16.14 -10.82
N ARG A 101 -2.19 15.77 -11.03
CA ARG A 101 -1.60 14.58 -10.42
C ARG A 101 -1.58 14.63 -8.90
N LYS A 102 -1.25 15.79 -8.30
CA LYS A 102 -1.34 16.00 -6.84
C LYS A 102 -2.78 15.82 -6.34
N THR A 103 -3.76 16.42 -7.03
CA THR A 103 -5.17 16.30 -6.67
C THR A 103 -5.66 14.86 -6.73
N GLU A 104 -5.35 14.13 -7.80
CA GLU A 104 -5.75 12.72 -7.93
C GLU A 104 -5.04 11.81 -6.92
N LEU A 105 -3.77 12.09 -6.59
CA LEU A 105 -3.07 11.39 -5.53
C LEU A 105 -3.71 11.64 -4.15
N ALA A 106 -4.11 12.87 -3.85
CA ALA A 106 -4.85 13.17 -2.62
C ALA A 106 -6.21 12.45 -2.57
N LYS A 107 -6.90 12.32 -3.72
CA LYS A 107 -8.13 11.54 -3.84
C LYS A 107 -7.88 10.06 -3.60
N LEU A 108 -6.82 9.47 -4.17
CA LEU A 108 -6.42 8.09 -3.92
C LEU A 108 -6.24 7.84 -2.41
N PHE A 109 -5.53 8.74 -1.72
CA PHE A 109 -5.30 8.59 -0.29
C PHE A 109 -6.60 8.68 0.52
N SER A 110 -7.40 9.72 0.29
CA SER A 110 -8.63 9.95 1.07
C SER A 110 -9.73 8.92 0.79
N LYS A 111 -9.88 8.48 -0.47
CA LYS A 111 -10.96 7.55 -0.87
C LYS A 111 -10.60 6.08 -0.72
N PHE A 112 -9.33 5.74 -0.83
CA PHE A 112 -8.90 4.34 -0.84
C PHE A 112 -7.85 4.03 0.23
N ILE A 113 -6.65 4.63 0.18
CA ILE A 113 -5.53 4.19 1.05
C ILE A 113 -5.84 4.36 2.52
N VAL A 114 -6.43 5.48 2.93
CA VAL A 114 -6.73 5.73 4.35
C VAL A 114 -7.83 4.81 4.88
N PRO A 115 -9.01 4.70 4.23
CA PRO A 115 -10.02 3.73 4.65
C PRO A 115 -9.51 2.27 4.64
N PHE A 116 -8.79 1.89 3.57
CA PHE A 116 -8.23 0.56 3.42
C PHE A 116 -7.23 0.24 4.53
N ALA A 117 -6.23 1.10 4.74
CA ALA A 117 -5.22 0.90 5.77
C ALA A 117 -5.84 0.91 7.17
N GLY A 118 -6.86 1.75 7.41
CA GLY A 118 -7.59 1.77 8.67
C GLY A 118 -8.18 0.40 9.04
N LYS A 119 -8.78 -0.31 8.08
CA LYS A 119 -9.30 -1.67 8.27
C LYS A 119 -8.19 -2.72 8.31
N ALA A 120 -7.20 -2.58 7.43
CA ALA A 120 -6.09 -3.52 7.34
C ALA A 120 -5.19 -3.56 8.58
N LEU A 121 -5.37 -2.61 9.52
CA LEU A 121 -4.70 -2.56 10.82
C LEU A 121 -5.30 -3.50 11.88
N SER A 122 -6.37 -4.24 11.59
CA SER A 122 -6.88 -5.28 12.49
C SER A 122 -7.23 -6.56 11.73
N LYS A 123 -7.14 -7.71 12.40
CA LYS A 123 -7.55 -9.01 11.84
C LYS A 123 -9.03 -9.01 11.47
N SER A 124 -9.88 -8.38 12.28
CA SER A 124 -11.31 -8.24 11.97
C SER A 124 -11.56 -7.39 10.73
N GLY A 125 -10.84 -6.27 10.57
CA GLY A 125 -10.96 -5.41 9.39
C GLY A 125 -10.41 -6.06 8.13
N ILE A 126 -9.35 -6.87 8.24
CA ILE A 126 -8.85 -7.69 7.12
C ILE A 126 -9.91 -8.71 6.67
N ARG A 127 -10.61 -9.38 7.60
CA ARG A 127 -11.73 -10.27 7.23
C ARG A 127 -12.84 -9.49 6.52
N GLU A 128 -13.22 -8.33 7.03
CA GLU A 128 -14.25 -7.49 6.41
C GLU A 128 -13.87 -7.06 4.97
N LEU A 129 -12.59 -6.69 4.76
CA LEU A 129 -12.08 -6.38 3.42
C LEU A 129 -12.20 -7.58 2.48
N ALA A 130 -11.91 -8.79 2.98
CA ALA A 130 -12.01 -10.02 2.20
C ALA A 130 -13.46 -10.39 1.87
N GLU A 131 -14.38 -10.26 2.84
CA GLU A 131 -15.82 -10.49 2.65
C GLU A 131 -16.43 -9.55 1.60
N LYS A 132 -15.93 -8.31 1.54
CA LYS A 132 -16.33 -7.31 0.53
C LYS A 132 -15.64 -7.49 -0.82
N GLY A 133 -14.71 -8.43 -0.93
CA GLY A 133 -13.92 -8.65 -2.16
C GLY A 133 -12.91 -7.54 -2.45
N GLU A 134 -12.58 -6.69 -1.47
CA GLU A 134 -11.58 -5.62 -1.60
C GLU A 134 -10.14 -6.16 -1.56
N ILE A 135 -9.95 -7.34 -0.94
CA ILE A 135 -8.71 -8.10 -0.96
C ILE A 135 -8.98 -9.58 -1.24
N PHE A 136 -7.96 -10.27 -1.74
CA PHE A 136 -7.96 -11.71 -1.86
C PHE A 136 -7.10 -12.33 -0.77
N LEU A 137 -7.68 -13.20 0.05
CA LEU A 137 -6.96 -14.01 1.02
C LEU A 137 -6.66 -15.38 0.40
N LEU A 138 -5.38 -15.79 0.40
CA LEU A 138 -5.01 -17.16 0.07
C LEU A 138 -5.68 -18.13 1.06
N PRO A 139 -6.03 -19.37 0.65
CA PRO A 139 -6.74 -20.32 1.51
C PRO A 139 -6.09 -20.51 2.89
N ALA A 140 -4.77 -20.69 2.93
CA ALA A 140 -4.02 -20.83 4.19
C ALA A 140 -4.08 -19.58 5.07
N VAL A 141 -4.05 -18.38 4.45
CA VAL A 141 -4.17 -17.12 5.19
C VAL A 141 -5.56 -16.98 5.78
N LYS A 142 -6.59 -17.35 5.01
CA LYS A 142 -7.99 -17.31 5.46
C LYS A 142 -8.23 -18.26 6.64
N GLU A 143 -7.69 -19.47 6.58
CA GLU A 143 -7.82 -20.47 7.64
C GLU A 143 -7.16 -20.03 8.96
N GLU A 144 -5.91 -19.56 8.89
CA GLU A 144 -5.16 -19.10 10.06
C GLU A 144 -5.71 -17.80 10.66
N LEU A 145 -6.26 -16.92 9.81
CA LEU A 145 -6.88 -15.67 10.28
C LEU A 145 -8.12 -15.94 11.12
N GLY A 146 -8.82 -17.06 10.89
CA GLY A 146 -10.01 -17.54 11.61
C GLY A 146 -11.29 -16.85 11.19
#